data_AF-A0A7S1VGA4-F1
#
_entry.id   AF-A0A7S1VGA4-F1
#
_cell.length_a   1.000
_cell.length_b   1.000
_cell.length_c   1.000
_cell.angle_alpha   90.00
_cell.angle_beta   90.00
_cell.angle_gamma   90.00
#
_symmetry.space_group_name_H-M   'P 1'
#
loop_
_entity.id
_entity.type
_entity.pdbx_description
1 polymer ?
#
loop_
_entity_poly.entity_id
_entity_poly.type
_entity_poly.pdbx_seq_one_letter_code
_entity_poly.pdbx_strand_id
1 'polypeptide(L)'
;FLLFANPSSQQSKANHTTSTMDSLTTALTSPEGQMALAVVGATTLAYLLYKAFFNSGPPVALTTEFAKYPLIEKEVLSHDTRRFTFALPTPNHILGLPIGQHMTLRFYSEEDGKSHQRSYTPVTGNETLGRVSFVIKVYKAGVHPKFPNGGKLSQHLDSLVVGQTMDMKGPKGHLTWLSGG
;
A
#
# COMPACT_ATOMS: atom_id res chain seq x y z
N PHE A 1 -73.82 23.92 -24.09
CA PHE A 1 -72.42 24.26 -24.38
C PHE A 1 -71.92 25.08 -23.19
N LEU A 2 -70.97 24.68 -22.35
CA LEU A 2 -69.95 23.64 -22.38
C LEU A 2 -69.78 23.09 -20.95
N LEU A 3 -69.48 21.79 -20.86
CA LEU A 3 -69.44 21.00 -19.62
C LEU A 3 -68.36 21.51 -18.64
N PHE A 4 -68.77 21.65 -17.38
CA PHE A 4 -67.88 21.78 -16.22
C PHE A 4 -66.98 20.54 -16.11
N ALA A 5 -65.66 20.76 -16.08
CA ALA A 5 -64.69 19.72 -15.80
C ALA A 5 -64.84 19.24 -14.35
N ASN A 6 -65.06 17.92 -14.19
CA ASN A 6 -65.26 17.24 -12.92
C ASN A 6 -63.93 17.14 -12.13
N PRO A 7 -63.83 17.67 -10.89
CA PRO A 7 -62.60 17.62 -10.10
C PRO A 7 -62.34 16.28 -9.39
N SER A 8 -63.18 15.26 -9.63
CA SER A 8 -63.15 13.97 -8.92
C SER A 8 -61.93 13.08 -9.22
N SER A 9 -61.08 13.40 -10.21
CA SER A 9 -59.94 12.55 -10.61
C SER A 9 -58.64 12.80 -9.82
N GLN A 10 -58.58 13.87 -9.02
CA GLN A 10 -57.38 14.23 -8.23
C GLN A 10 -57.45 13.79 -6.76
N GLN A 11 -58.64 13.56 -6.19
CA GLN A 11 -58.79 13.10 -4.80
C GLN A 11 -58.49 11.61 -4.59
N SER A 12 -58.67 10.77 -5.61
CA SER A 12 -58.40 9.33 -5.52
C SER A 12 -56.91 9.00 -5.35
N LYS A 13 -56.01 9.78 -5.97
CA LYS A 13 -54.55 9.57 -5.86
C LYS A 13 -53.96 10.06 -4.53
N ALA A 14 -54.50 11.14 -3.96
CA ALA A 14 -54.04 11.67 -2.68
C ALA A 14 -54.40 10.75 -1.51
N ASN A 15 -55.65 10.27 -1.45
CA ASN A 15 -56.13 9.41 -0.37
C ASN A 15 -55.45 8.03 -0.38
N HIS A 16 -55.07 7.52 -1.56
CA HIS A 16 -54.35 6.26 -1.68
C HIS A 16 -52.88 6.38 -1.27
N THR A 17 -52.28 7.58 -1.26
CA THR A 17 -50.89 7.79 -0.85
C THR A 17 -50.79 7.96 0.67
N THR A 18 -51.80 8.57 1.30
CA THR A 18 -51.86 8.79 2.76
C THR A 18 -52.04 7.48 3.55
N SER A 19 -52.89 6.54 3.09
CA SER A 19 -53.10 5.28 3.81
C SER A 19 -51.86 4.36 3.80
N THR A 20 -51.03 4.45 2.75
CA THR A 20 -49.78 3.69 2.66
C THR A 20 -48.74 4.20 3.63
N MET A 21 -48.69 5.51 3.89
CA MET A 21 -47.76 6.08 4.88
C MET A 21 -48.19 5.76 6.32
N ASP A 22 -49.49 5.80 6.62
CA ASP A 22 -50.03 5.48 7.95
C ASP A 22 -49.92 3.98 8.29
N SER A 23 -50.02 3.10 7.28
CA SER A 23 -49.80 1.67 7.47
C SER A 23 -48.31 1.33 7.65
N LEU A 24 -47.41 2.05 6.99
CA LEU A 24 -45.96 1.91 7.21
C LEU A 24 -45.55 2.41 8.61
N THR A 25 -46.06 3.55 9.07
CA THR A 25 -45.76 4.06 10.43
C THR A 25 -46.32 3.13 11.51
N THR A 26 -47.52 2.59 11.31
CA THR A 26 -48.12 1.61 12.23
C THR A 26 -47.32 0.30 12.27
N ALA A 27 -46.87 -0.20 11.11
CA ALA A 27 -46.03 -1.40 11.02
C ALA A 27 -44.65 -1.20 11.69
N LEU A 28 -44.03 -0.03 11.52
CA LEU A 28 -42.72 0.31 12.11
C LEU A 28 -42.78 0.50 13.63
N THR A 29 -43.94 0.92 14.18
CA THR A 29 -44.10 1.16 15.62
C THR A 29 -44.51 -0.11 16.40
N SER A 30 -44.89 -1.18 15.69
CA SER A 30 -45.19 -2.49 16.30
C SER A 30 -43.97 -3.11 17.00
N PRO A 31 -44.14 -3.95 18.04
CA PRO A 31 -43.01 -4.61 18.69
C PRO A 31 -42.11 -5.39 17.72
N GLU A 32 -42.70 -6.05 16.72
CA GLU A 32 -41.97 -6.75 15.66
C GLU A 32 -41.21 -5.78 14.74
N GLY A 33 -41.83 -4.66 14.37
CA GLY A 33 -41.21 -3.59 13.58
C GLY A 33 -40.03 -2.91 14.27
N GLN A 34 -40.13 -2.68 15.58
CA GLN A 34 -39.04 -2.13 16.39
C GLN A 34 -37.87 -3.12 16.52
N MET A 35 -38.16 -4.42 16.72
CA MET A 35 -37.13 -5.46 16.73
C MET A 35 -36.42 -5.57 15.38
N ALA A 36 -37.15 -5.49 14.26
CA ALA A 36 -36.56 -5.48 12.92
C ALA A 36 -35.64 -4.26 12.71
N LEU A 37 -36.08 -3.06 13.10
CA LEU A 37 -35.28 -1.83 13.02
C LEU A 37 -34.01 -1.91 13.89
N ALA A 38 -34.11 -2.44 15.11
CA ALA A 38 -32.96 -2.60 15.99
C ALA A 38 -31.92 -3.58 15.43
N VAL A 39 -32.37 -4.70 14.84
CA VAL A 39 -31.48 -5.68 14.19
C VAL A 39 -30.81 -5.09 12.95
N VAL A 40 -31.57 -4.39 12.10
CA VAL A 40 -31.01 -3.71 10.91
C VAL A 40 -30.03 -2.60 11.33
N GLY A 41 -30.36 -1.81 12.35
CA GLY A 41 -29.48 -0.78 12.89
C GLY A 41 -28.19 -1.36 13.48
N ALA A 42 -28.30 -2.43 14.27
CA ALA A 42 -27.14 -3.10 14.86
C ALA A 42 -26.24 -3.75 13.80
N THR A 43 -26.81 -4.41 12.79
CA THR A 43 -26.05 -5.06 11.70
C THR A 43 -25.39 -4.04 10.78
N THR A 44 -26.07 -2.94 10.43
CA THR A 44 -25.47 -1.87 9.63
C THR A 44 -24.35 -1.16 10.39
N LEU A 45 -24.54 -0.86 11.68
CA LEU A 45 -23.50 -0.29 12.52
C LEU A 45 -22.31 -1.24 12.68
N ALA A 46 -22.55 -2.52 12.95
CA ALA A 46 -21.50 -3.53 13.04
C ALA A 46 -20.73 -3.68 11.72
N TYR A 47 -21.40 -3.64 10.57
CA TYR A 47 -20.75 -3.66 9.25
C TYR A 47 -19.91 -2.42 9.00
N LEU A 48 -20.39 -1.22 9.38
CA LEU A 48 -19.63 0.02 9.26
C LEU A 48 -18.40 0.03 10.16
N LEU A 49 -18.53 -0.44 11.41
CA LEU A 49 -17.40 -0.62 12.31
C LEU A 49 -16.42 -1.65 11.75
N TYR A 50 -16.91 -2.80 11.29
CA TYR A 50 -16.07 -3.81 10.64
C TYR A 50 -15.30 -3.23 9.46
N LYS A 51 -15.96 -2.46 8.58
CA LYS A 51 -15.30 -1.81 7.45
C LYS A 51 -14.29 -0.75 7.92
N ALA A 52 -14.60 0.03 8.96
CA ALA A 52 -13.65 1.01 9.48
C ALA A 52 -12.39 0.37 10.10
N PHE A 53 -12.56 -0.76 10.81
CA PHE A 53 -11.45 -1.45 11.49
C PHE A 53 -10.67 -2.41 10.58
N PHE A 54 -11.33 -3.08 9.64
CA PHE A 54 -10.74 -4.16 8.85
C PHE A 54 -10.51 -3.81 7.37
N ASN A 55 -10.92 -2.63 6.88
CA ASN A 55 -10.79 -2.27 5.46
C ASN A 55 -9.59 -1.36 5.13
N SER A 56 -8.55 -1.37 5.97
CA SER A 56 -7.30 -0.68 5.69
C SER A 56 -6.35 -1.64 4.98
N GLY A 57 -6.03 -1.36 3.71
CA GLY A 57 -4.98 -2.10 3.00
C GLY A 57 -3.63 -2.01 3.73
N PRO A 58 -2.67 -2.90 3.41
CA PRO A 58 -1.37 -2.86 4.07
C PRO A 58 -0.68 -1.50 3.84
N PRO A 59 -0.02 -0.93 4.86
CA PRO A 59 0.64 0.35 4.73
C PRO A 59 1.83 0.26 3.76
N VAL A 60 2.08 1.34 3.01
CA VAL A 60 3.15 1.42 2.01
C VAL A 60 4.40 2.03 2.63
N ALA A 61 5.54 1.33 2.51
CA ALA A 61 6.79 1.79 3.10
C ALA A 61 7.52 2.84 2.25
N LEU A 62 7.45 2.72 0.92
CA LEU A 62 8.31 3.48 0.03
C LEU A 62 7.86 4.94 -0.15
N THR A 63 8.79 5.87 0.06
CA THR A 63 8.60 7.33 -0.04
C THR A 63 9.53 7.97 -1.07
N THR A 64 9.13 9.11 -1.63
CA THR A 64 9.95 9.90 -2.56
C THR A 64 11.20 10.49 -1.90
N GLU A 65 11.14 10.67 -0.59
CA GLU A 65 12.27 11.07 0.25
C GLU A 65 13.08 9.86 0.72
N PHE A 66 14.34 10.10 1.06
CA PHE A 66 15.20 9.07 1.62
C PHE A 66 14.77 8.72 3.03
N ALA A 67 14.50 7.43 3.26
CA ALA A 67 14.25 6.84 4.55
C ALA A 67 15.30 5.76 4.85
N LYS A 68 15.55 5.54 6.15
CA LYS A 68 16.53 4.55 6.62
C LYS A 68 15.87 3.20 6.82
N TYR A 69 16.45 2.16 6.24
CA TYR A 69 15.99 0.79 6.39
C TYR A 69 17.12 -0.06 6.99
N PRO A 70 16.89 -0.74 8.14
CA PRO A 70 17.92 -1.57 8.77
C PRO A 70 18.10 -2.88 8.01
N LEU A 71 19.36 -3.28 7.83
CA LEU A 71 19.75 -4.59 7.31
C LEU A 71 19.44 -5.63 8.39
N ILE A 72 18.59 -6.60 8.07
CA ILE A 72 18.23 -7.69 8.99
C ILE A 72 18.90 -9.01 8.65
N GLU A 73 19.31 -9.19 7.39
CA GLU A 73 19.94 -10.42 6.93
C GLU A 73 20.91 -10.13 5.77
N LYS A 74 22.07 -10.80 5.79
CA LYS A 74 23.07 -10.79 4.73
C LYS A 74 23.49 -12.22 4.43
N GLU A 75 23.07 -12.73 3.28
CA GLU A 75 23.33 -14.10 2.82
C GLU A 75 24.39 -14.07 1.70
N VAL A 76 25.38 -14.96 1.81
CA VAL A 76 26.41 -15.14 0.76
C VAL A 76 25.92 -16.17 -0.25
N LEU A 77 25.64 -15.73 -1.48
CA LEU A 77 25.18 -16.61 -2.56
C LEU A 77 26.35 -17.14 -3.40
N SER A 78 27.41 -16.35 -3.56
CA SER A 78 28.64 -16.74 -4.26
C SER A 78 29.84 -15.93 -3.75
N HIS A 79 31.02 -16.16 -4.35
CA HIS A 79 32.25 -15.44 -4.02
C HIS A 79 32.14 -13.91 -4.16
N ASP A 80 31.24 -13.41 -5.00
CA ASP A 80 31.01 -11.99 -5.28
C ASP A 80 29.53 -11.57 -5.18
N THR A 81 28.59 -12.47 -4.95
CA THR A 81 27.16 -12.16 -4.95
C THR A 81 26.55 -12.43 -3.58
N ARG A 82 25.74 -11.48 -3.12
CA ARG A 82 25.10 -11.51 -1.80
C ARG A 82 23.65 -11.08 -1.90
N ARG A 83 22.82 -11.63 -1.03
CA ARG A 83 21.45 -11.16 -0.79
C ARG A 83 21.44 -10.32 0.47
N PHE A 84 20.93 -9.09 0.35
CA PHE A 84 20.75 -8.16 1.45
C PHE A 84 19.26 -7.98 1.69
N THR A 85 18.79 -8.28 2.89
CA THR A 85 17.38 -8.12 3.26
C THR A 85 17.26 -7.05 4.34
N PHE A 86 16.41 -6.07 4.08
CA PHE A 86 16.16 -4.93 4.95
C PHE A 86 14.73 -4.98 5.50
N ALA A 87 14.54 -4.58 6.75
CA ALA A 87 13.21 -4.48 7.34
C ALA A 87 12.50 -3.19 6.89
N LEU A 88 11.21 -3.31 6.59
CA LEU A 88 10.30 -2.18 6.42
C LEU A 88 9.84 -1.67 7.80
N PRO A 89 9.18 -0.49 7.88
CA PRO A 89 8.85 0.13 9.17
C PRO A 89 8.03 -0.75 10.12
N THR A 90 7.13 -1.59 9.58
CA THR A 90 6.44 -2.61 10.37
C THR A 90 6.34 -3.93 9.59
N PRO A 91 6.12 -5.07 10.28
CA PRO A 91 5.98 -6.38 9.63
C PRO A 91 4.83 -6.47 8.62
N ASN A 92 3.83 -5.59 8.72
CA ASN A 92 2.65 -5.57 7.86
C ASN A 92 2.79 -4.62 6.66
N HIS A 93 3.89 -3.87 6.56
CA HIS A 93 4.11 -2.98 5.42
C HIS A 93 4.35 -3.78 4.15
N ILE A 94 3.78 -3.31 3.05
CA ILE A 94 4.23 -3.65 1.70
C ILE A 94 5.32 -2.66 1.28
N LEU A 95 6.15 -3.07 0.32
CA LEU A 95 7.13 -2.17 -0.26
C LEU A 95 6.44 -0.99 -0.97
N GLY A 96 5.43 -1.26 -1.79
CA GLY A 96 4.75 -0.27 -2.61
C GLY A 96 5.56 0.17 -3.83
N LEU A 97 6.29 -0.76 -4.45
CA LEU A 97 7.00 -0.52 -5.70
C LEU A 97 6.17 -1.04 -6.87
N PRO A 98 5.63 -0.18 -7.75
CA PRO A 98 4.96 -0.60 -8.97
C PRO A 98 5.86 -1.41 -9.90
N ILE A 99 5.27 -2.38 -10.61
CA ILE A 99 5.99 -3.21 -11.57
C ILE A 99 6.53 -2.34 -12.72
N GLY A 100 7.82 -2.49 -13.01
CA GLY A 100 8.55 -1.68 -14.00
C GLY A 100 9.35 -0.52 -13.39
N GLN A 101 9.20 -0.26 -12.09
CA GLN A 101 9.94 0.76 -11.36
C GLN A 101 11.06 0.17 -10.49
N HIS A 102 11.95 1.02 -10.00
CA HIS A 102 13.09 0.67 -9.16
C HIS A 102 13.25 1.63 -7.98
N MET A 103 14.11 1.28 -7.03
CA MET A 103 14.45 2.09 -5.87
C MET A 103 15.85 2.69 -6.03
N THR A 104 16.12 3.82 -5.35
CA THR A 104 17.47 4.39 -5.25
C THR A 104 18.02 4.15 -3.85
N LEU A 105 19.20 3.53 -3.78
CA LEU A 105 19.98 3.37 -2.55
C LEU A 105 21.05 4.46 -2.50
N ARG A 106 21.31 5.00 -1.30
CA ARG A 106 22.31 6.05 -1.06
C ARG A 106 23.18 5.76 0.17
N PHE A 107 24.46 6.11 0.07
CA PHE A 107 25.28 6.37 1.26
C PHE A 107 26.11 7.63 1.05
N TYR A 108 26.52 8.24 2.16
CA TYR A 108 27.51 9.30 2.18
C TYR A 108 28.86 8.67 2.56
N SER A 109 29.89 8.95 1.77
CA SER A 109 31.25 8.54 2.09
C SER A 109 32.00 9.73 2.68
N GLU A 110 32.48 9.57 3.91
CA GLU A 110 33.28 10.58 4.60
C GLU A 110 34.66 10.73 3.96
N GLU A 111 35.21 9.64 3.41
CA GLU A 111 36.53 9.63 2.75
C GLU A 111 36.58 10.53 1.52
N ASP A 112 35.49 10.61 0.75
CA ASP A 112 35.42 11.41 -0.47
C ASP A 112 34.49 12.62 -0.38
N GLY A 113 33.84 12.80 0.77
CA GLY A 113 32.90 13.88 1.05
C GLY A 113 31.67 13.90 0.15
N LYS A 114 31.31 12.76 -0.49
CA LYS A 114 30.27 12.70 -1.53
C LYS A 114 29.19 11.67 -1.21
N SER A 115 27.97 11.97 -1.67
CA SER A 115 26.87 11.00 -1.70
C SER A 115 26.93 10.15 -2.95
N HIS A 116 26.94 8.82 -2.78
CA HIS A 116 26.84 7.86 -3.87
C HIS A 116 25.43 7.28 -3.92
N GLN A 117 24.80 7.35 -5.09
CA GLN A 117 23.45 6.84 -5.31
C GLN A 117 23.43 5.85 -6.47
N ARG A 118 22.72 4.73 -6.33
CA ARG A 118 22.44 3.83 -7.46
C ARG A 118 21.03 3.28 -7.39
N SER A 119 20.49 2.98 -8.56
CA SER A 119 19.20 2.34 -8.72
C SER A 119 19.32 0.82 -8.62
N TYR A 120 18.42 0.19 -7.88
CA TYR A 120 18.26 -1.25 -7.82
C TYR A 120 16.78 -1.62 -7.86
N THR A 121 16.48 -2.73 -8.53
CA THR A 121 15.18 -3.39 -8.47
C THR A 121 15.29 -4.52 -7.44
N PRO A 122 14.45 -4.53 -6.40
CA PRO A 122 14.46 -5.62 -5.43
C PRO A 122 14.00 -6.92 -6.09
N VAL A 123 14.38 -8.05 -5.48
CA VAL A 123 13.91 -9.38 -5.90
C VAL A 123 12.57 -9.77 -5.26
N THR A 124 12.12 -8.98 -4.28
CA THR A 124 10.83 -9.11 -3.60
C THR A 124 9.84 -8.07 -4.13
N GLY A 125 8.60 -8.46 -4.39
CA GLY A 125 7.51 -7.56 -4.73
C GLY A 125 6.63 -7.18 -3.53
N ASN A 126 5.42 -6.68 -3.81
CA ASN A 126 4.46 -6.25 -2.79
C ASN A 126 3.80 -7.42 -2.04
N GLU A 127 3.97 -8.66 -2.53
CA GLU A 127 3.55 -9.88 -1.84
C GLU A 127 4.40 -10.19 -0.60
N THR A 128 5.60 -9.63 -0.51
CA THR A 128 6.50 -9.82 0.63
C THR A 128 6.25 -8.72 1.67
N LEU A 129 5.72 -9.09 2.83
CA LEU A 129 5.43 -8.16 3.92
C LEU A 129 6.65 -7.93 4.83
N GLY A 130 6.81 -6.69 5.26
CA GLY A 130 7.73 -6.29 6.33
C GLY A 130 9.21 -6.29 5.96
N ARG A 131 9.58 -6.69 4.74
CA ARG A 131 10.97 -6.76 4.30
C ARG A 131 11.12 -6.51 2.81
N VAL A 132 12.32 -6.12 2.40
CA VAL A 132 12.72 -5.99 1.01
C VAL A 132 14.10 -6.61 0.82
N SER A 133 14.29 -7.40 -0.25
CA SER A 133 15.56 -8.06 -0.53
C SER A 133 16.17 -7.63 -1.86
N PHE A 134 17.49 -7.50 -1.88
CA PHE A 134 18.28 -7.22 -3.09
C PHE A 134 19.34 -8.29 -3.28
N VAL A 135 19.51 -8.77 -4.50
CA VAL A 135 20.65 -9.62 -4.90
C VAL A 135 21.64 -8.73 -5.63
N ILE A 136 22.83 -8.55 -5.05
CA ILE A 136 23.82 -7.59 -5.54
C ILE A 136 25.17 -8.27 -5.72
N LYS A 137 25.75 -8.08 -6.91
CA LYS A 137 27.15 -8.41 -7.19
C LYS A 137 28.05 -7.32 -6.62
N VAL A 138 29.05 -7.74 -5.85
CA VAL A 138 30.02 -6.88 -5.19
C VAL A 138 31.27 -6.80 -6.03
N TYR A 139 31.44 -5.63 -6.63
CA TYR A 139 32.63 -5.28 -7.39
C TYR A 139 33.75 -4.88 -6.44
N LYS A 140 34.61 -5.85 -6.07
CA LYS A 140 35.74 -5.63 -5.15
C LYS A 140 36.86 -4.82 -5.80
N ALA A 141 37.55 -4.00 -5.01
CA ALA A 141 38.78 -3.33 -5.42
C ALA A 141 39.90 -4.34 -5.75
N GLY A 142 40.81 -3.97 -6.64
CA GLY A 142 41.98 -4.77 -7.03
C GLY A 142 41.71 -5.96 -7.95
N VAL A 143 40.44 -6.25 -8.30
CA VAL A 143 40.10 -7.42 -9.13
C VAL A 143 40.17 -7.13 -10.63
N HIS A 144 39.57 -6.02 -11.08
CA HIS A 144 39.49 -5.71 -12.51
C HIS A 144 40.46 -4.58 -12.88
N PRO A 145 41.36 -4.75 -13.87
CA PRO A 145 42.41 -3.79 -14.17
C PRO A 145 41.87 -2.41 -14.61
N LYS A 146 40.73 -2.38 -15.32
CA LYS A 146 40.08 -1.11 -15.71
C LYS A 146 39.33 -0.43 -14.56
N PHE A 147 39.03 -1.15 -13.48
CA PHE A 147 38.24 -0.66 -12.34
C PHE A 147 38.96 -1.00 -11.03
N PRO A 148 40.16 -0.44 -10.80
CA PRO A 148 40.99 -0.82 -9.67
C PRO A 148 40.33 -0.52 -8.31
N ASN A 149 39.45 0.48 -8.25
CA ASN A 149 38.75 0.87 -7.02
C ASN A 149 37.44 0.09 -6.77
N GLY A 150 37.03 -0.78 -7.71
CA GLY A 150 35.77 -1.52 -7.61
C GLY A 150 34.52 -0.63 -7.60
N GLY A 151 33.42 -1.18 -7.11
CA GLY A 151 32.13 -0.51 -6.99
C GLY A 151 31.91 0.04 -5.58
N LYS A 152 31.85 1.37 -5.45
CA LYS A 152 31.72 2.05 -4.15
C LYS A 152 30.52 1.58 -3.33
N LEU A 153 29.32 1.64 -3.92
CA LEU A 153 28.08 1.28 -3.23
C LEU A 153 27.98 -0.21 -2.94
N SER A 154 28.42 -1.07 -3.86
CA SER A 154 28.37 -2.51 -3.66
C SER A 154 29.34 -2.98 -2.56
N GLN A 155 30.51 -2.34 -2.46
CA GLN A 155 31.47 -2.60 -1.38
C GLN A 155 30.95 -2.05 -0.04
N HIS A 156 30.32 -0.88 -0.03
CA HIS A 156 29.68 -0.33 1.18
C HIS A 156 28.57 -1.25 1.71
N LEU A 157 27.70 -1.76 0.83
CA LEU A 157 26.68 -2.74 1.22
C LEU A 157 27.30 -4.01 1.80
N ASP A 158 28.38 -4.52 1.20
CA ASP A 158 29.09 -5.70 1.68
C ASP A 158 29.71 -5.48 3.07
N SER A 159 30.18 -4.27 3.35
CA SER A 159 30.75 -3.89 4.64
C SER A 159 29.70 -3.68 5.73
N LEU A 160 28.40 -3.53 5.38
CA LEU A 160 27.35 -3.36 6.38
C LEU A 160 27.24 -4.58 7.29
N VAL A 161 27.05 -4.31 8.57
CA VAL A 161 26.73 -5.31 9.58
C VAL A 161 25.21 -5.32 9.80
N VAL A 162 24.64 -6.49 10.09
CA VAL A 162 23.23 -6.61 10.47
C VAL A 162 22.90 -5.63 11.61
N GLY A 163 21.80 -4.91 11.48
CA GLY A 163 21.39 -3.81 12.35
C GLY A 163 21.73 -2.41 11.81
N GLN A 164 22.72 -2.29 10.92
CA GLN A 164 23.03 -1.00 10.28
C GLN A 164 21.99 -0.65 9.21
N THR A 165 21.84 0.65 8.94
CA THR A 165 20.82 1.16 8.03
C THR A 165 21.37 1.59 6.68
N MET A 166 20.54 1.48 5.65
CA MET A 166 20.79 2.06 4.34
C MET A 166 19.71 3.08 3.98
N ASP A 167 20.10 4.23 3.40
CA ASP A 167 19.13 5.20 2.89
C ASP A 167 18.54 4.70 1.57
N MET A 168 17.21 4.63 1.49
CA MET A 168 16.48 4.22 0.30
C MET A 168 15.34 5.17 -0.02
N LYS A 169 15.04 5.34 -1.31
CA LYS A 169 13.85 6.07 -1.78
C LYS A 169 13.28 5.49 -3.05
N GLY A 170 12.03 5.84 -3.34
CA GLY A 170 11.34 5.47 -4.57
C GLY A 170 9.84 5.77 -4.48
N PRO A 171 9.03 5.20 -5.36
CA PRO A 171 9.45 4.48 -6.56
C PRO A 171 10.03 5.43 -7.61
N LYS A 172 10.89 4.92 -8.50
CA LYS A 172 11.43 5.67 -9.65
C LYS A 172 11.30 4.88 -10.94
N GLY A 173 11.00 5.57 -12.03
CA GLY A 173 10.89 5.00 -13.37
C GLY A 173 9.64 5.50 -14.09
N HIS A 174 9.74 5.71 -15.41
CA HIS A 174 8.64 6.20 -16.23
C HIS A 174 7.71 5.08 -16.73
N LEU A 175 8.14 3.82 -16.60
CA LEU A 175 7.37 2.66 -17.01
C LEU A 175 6.58 2.13 -15.83
N THR A 176 5.26 2.11 -15.96
CA THR A 176 4.36 1.44 -15.02
C THR A 176 3.55 0.43 -15.81
N TRP A 177 3.67 -0.85 -15.47
CA TRP A 177 2.82 -1.88 -16.07
C TRP A 177 1.47 -1.90 -15.34
N LEU A 178 0.41 -1.52 -16.04
CA LEU A 178 -0.97 -1.66 -15.56
C LEU A 178 -1.50 -2.99 -16.10
N SER A 179 -1.88 -3.91 -15.21
CA SER A 179 -2.54 -5.15 -15.62
C SER A 179 -3.96 -4.83 -16.08
N GLY A 180 -4.14 -4.60 -17.38
CA GLY A 180 -5.43 -4.33 -18.01
C GLY A 180 -5.36 -4.65 -19.49
N GLY A 181 -5.53 -5.93 -19.81
CA GLY A 181 -5.82 -6.46 -21.14
C GLY A 181 -7.02 -7.36 -21.05
#